data_AF-A0AA35T7E3-F1
#
_entry.id   AF-A0AA35T7E3-F1
#
_cell.length_a   1.000
_cell.length_b   1.000
_cell.length_c   1.000
_cell.angle_alpha   90.00
_cell.angle_beta   90.00
_cell.angle_gamma   90.00
#
_symmetry.space_group_name_H-M   'P 1'
#
loop_
_entity.id
_entity.type
_entity.pdbx_description
1 polymer ?
#
loop_
_entity_poly.entity_id
_entity_poly.type
_entity_poly.pdbx_seq_one_letter_code
_entity_poly.pdbx_strand_id
1 'polypeptide(L)'
;MIRVVRSAGLFRNISVIYSTAVSSPSSATAGNDYASITGEEVIIEEGSSSVNIPVTILADELPELDETFQLSLVSVYFTEEVPEDMGDGGPQLGEITVSEIVIREND
;
A
#
# COMPACT_ATOMS: atom_id res chain seq x y z
N MET A 1 -3.36 -3.78 -9.10
CA MET A 1 -3.90 -3.10 -7.90
C MET A 1 -3.72 -3.99 -6.69
N ILE A 2 -3.48 -3.42 -5.52
CA ILE A 2 -3.29 -4.16 -4.25
C ILE A 2 -4.49 -3.87 -3.33
N ARG A 3 -5.10 -4.90 -2.75
CA ARG A 3 -6.25 -4.73 -1.87
C ARG A 3 -5.80 -4.62 -0.41
N VAL A 4 -6.17 -3.52 0.24
CA VAL A 4 -6.01 -3.32 1.69
C VAL A 4 -7.33 -3.63 2.39
N VAL A 5 -7.26 -4.34 3.52
CA VAL A 5 -8.44 -4.80 4.26
C VAL A 5 -8.45 -4.19 5.66
N ARG A 6 -9.59 -3.61 6.03
CA ARG A 6 -9.93 -3.23 7.40
C ARG A 6 -10.63 -4.43 8.05
N SER A 7 -9.93 -5.13 8.93
CA SER A 7 -10.39 -6.39 9.52
C SER A 7 -11.37 -6.20 10.69
N ALA A 8 -11.33 -5.05 11.35
CA ALA A 8 -12.14 -4.75 12.52
C ALA A 8 -12.51 -3.26 12.60
N GLY A 9 -13.70 -3.01 13.17
CA GLY A 9 -14.33 -1.68 13.20
C GLY A 9 -14.71 -1.22 11.80
N LEU A 10 -15.88 -0.64 11.62
CA LEU A 10 -16.28 -0.01 10.35
C LEU A 10 -16.75 1.43 10.55
N PHE A 11 -16.60 1.95 11.76
CA PHE A 11 -17.01 3.31 12.11
C PHE A 11 -15.95 4.31 11.67
N ARG A 12 -16.37 5.41 11.04
CA ARG A 12 -15.54 6.49 10.48
C ARG A 12 -14.61 6.06 9.35
N ASN A 13 -14.18 7.06 8.60
CA ASN A 13 -13.13 6.92 7.61
C ASN A 13 -11.77 6.70 8.31
N ILE A 14 -10.97 5.80 7.75
CA ILE A 14 -9.56 5.67 8.11
C ILE A 14 -8.69 5.98 6.89
N SER A 15 -7.59 6.66 7.16
CA SER A 15 -6.50 6.90 6.23
C SER A 15 -5.42 5.87 6.46
N VAL A 16 -4.92 5.26 5.39
CA VAL A 16 -3.76 4.38 5.39
C VAL A 16 -2.66 5.02 4.55
N ILE A 17 -1.49 5.23 5.15
CA ILE A 17 -0.30 5.70 4.46
C ILE A 17 0.50 4.51 3.94
N TYR A 18 0.95 4.57 2.69
CA TYR A 18 1.72 3.49 2.05
C TYR A 18 2.86 4.02 1.18
N SER A 19 3.86 3.18 0.97
CA SER A 19 5.04 3.47 0.15
C SER A 19 5.49 2.24 -0.62
N THR A 20 6.19 2.44 -1.73
CA THR A 20 6.94 1.39 -2.42
C THR A 20 8.41 1.38 -1.99
N ALA A 21 9.05 0.22 -2.01
CA ALA A 21 10.48 0.08 -1.77
C ALA A 21 11.08 -1.00 -2.68
N VAL A 22 12.37 -0.86 -2.99
CA VAL A 22 13.12 -1.91 -3.67
C VAL A 22 13.18 -3.17 -2.81
N SER A 23 13.06 -4.35 -3.42
CA SER A 23 13.26 -5.65 -2.77
C SER A 23 14.52 -6.33 -3.29
N SER A 24 15.00 -7.36 -2.59
CA SER A 24 16.19 -8.12 -2.96
C SER A 24 15.81 -9.61 -3.09
N PRO A 25 16.46 -10.41 -3.97
CA PRO A 25 17.70 -10.12 -4.71
C PRO A 25 17.52 -9.59 -6.15
N SER A 26 16.36 -9.77 -6.80
CA SER A 26 16.08 -9.25 -8.15
C SER A 26 15.18 -8.02 -8.03
N SER A 27 15.75 -6.82 -8.08
CA SER A 27 15.07 -5.58 -7.72
C SER A 27 14.61 -4.81 -8.95
N ALA A 28 13.32 -4.54 -9.04
CA ALA A 28 12.80 -3.54 -9.95
C ALA A 28 13.27 -2.14 -9.51
N THR A 29 13.60 -1.32 -10.50
CA THR A 29 14.10 0.05 -10.37
C THR A 29 12.95 1.06 -10.41
N ALA A 30 12.82 1.82 -9.34
CA ALA A 30 11.88 2.94 -9.25
C ALA A 30 12.11 3.97 -10.37
N GLY A 31 11.04 4.34 -11.08
CA GLY A 31 11.06 5.31 -12.17
C GLY A 31 11.39 4.72 -13.55
N ASN A 32 11.93 3.50 -13.60
CA ASN A 32 12.10 2.74 -14.85
C ASN A 32 11.01 1.69 -14.99
N ASP A 33 10.81 0.87 -13.96
CA ASP A 33 9.97 -0.34 -14.06
C ASP A 33 8.63 -0.16 -13.34
N TYR A 34 8.59 0.75 -12.36
CA TYR A 34 7.36 1.15 -11.68
C TYR A 34 7.41 2.62 -11.23
N ALA A 35 6.23 3.23 -11.11
CA ALA A 35 6.12 4.56 -10.51
C ALA A 35 6.26 4.47 -8.98
N SER A 36 7.30 5.11 -8.42
CA SER A 36 7.54 5.09 -6.98
C SER A 36 6.45 5.85 -6.22
N ILE A 37 5.99 5.26 -5.13
CA ILE A 37 5.06 5.87 -4.18
C ILE A 37 5.81 6.16 -2.88
N THR A 38 5.76 7.40 -2.40
CA THR A 38 6.40 7.82 -1.14
C THR A 38 5.37 8.48 -0.23
N GLY A 39 4.83 7.71 0.72
CA GLY A 39 3.92 8.21 1.74
C GLY A 39 2.59 8.73 1.19
N GLU A 40 2.02 8.04 0.20
CA GLU A 40 0.67 8.37 -0.29
C GLU A 40 -0.42 7.82 0.64
N GLU A 41 -1.59 8.42 0.54
CA GLU A 41 -2.75 8.11 1.36
C GLU A 41 -3.85 7.42 0.54
N VAL A 42 -4.49 6.42 1.14
CA VAL A 42 -5.74 5.84 0.65
C VAL A 42 -6.76 5.79 1.78
N ILE A 43 -8.00 6.17 1.48
CA ILE A 43 -9.08 6.20 2.46
C ILE A 43 -9.91 4.92 2.34
N ILE A 44 -10.14 4.25 3.46
CA ILE A 44 -11.22 3.27 3.61
C ILE A 44 -12.39 4.00 4.25
N GLU A 45 -13.45 4.21 3.47
CA GLU A 45 -14.65 4.92 3.93
C GLU A 45 -15.39 4.16 5.04
N GLU A 46 -16.14 4.89 5.85
CA GLU A 46 -17.06 4.34 6.83
C GLU A 46 -17.97 3.29 6.19
N GLY A 47 -18.20 2.18 6.90
CA GLY A 47 -18.99 1.05 6.40
C GLY A 47 -18.26 0.16 5.39
N SER A 48 -17.12 0.60 4.84
CA SER A 48 -16.31 -0.20 3.91
C SER A 48 -15.23 -0.98 4.64
N SER A 49 -15.01 -2.22 4.21
CA SER A 49 -13.99 -3.11 4.79
C SER A 49 -12.71 -3.21 3.95
N SER A 50 -12.62 -2.53 2.81
CA SER A 50 -11.43 -2.57 1.96
C SER A 50 -11.38 -1.45 0.93
N VAL A 51 -10.17 -1.16 0.47
CA VAL A 51 -9.89 -0.28 -0.67
C VAL A 51 -8.78 -0.88 -1.53
N ASN A 52 -8.70 -0.47 -2.79
CA ASN A 52 -7.63 -0.88 -3.70
C ASN A 52 -6.62 0.27 -3.87
N ILE A 53 -5.34 -0.05 -3.74
CA ILE A 53 -4.23 0.82 -4.06
C ILE A 53 -3.83 0.60 -5.53
N PRO A 54 -3.81 1.64 -6.37
CA PRO A 54 -3.24 1.55 -7.71
C PRO A 54 -1.72 1.42 -7.62
N VAL A 55 -1.16 0.60 -8.51
CA VAL A 55 0.28 0.45 -8.68
C VAL A 55 0.52 0.50 -10.18
N THR A 56 1.36 1.42 -10.61
CA THR A 56 1.65 1.66 -12.03
C THR A 56 2.96 0.99 -12.39
N ILE A 57 2.89 -0.01 -13.26
CA ILE A 57 4.05 -0.61 -13.91
C ILE A 57 4.35 0.19 -15.17
N LEU A 58 5.62 0.52 -15.36
CA LEU A 58 6.12 1.26 -16.50
C LEU A 58 6.59 0.23 -17.53
N ALA A 59 6.21 0.41 -18.79
CA ALA A 59 6.59 -0.50 -19.87
C ALA A 59 7.77 0.07 -20.64
N ASP A 60 8.70 -0.78 -21.01
CA ASP A 60 9.76 -0.48 -21.99
C ASP A 60 9.95 -1.65 -22.98
N GLU A 61 10.96 -1.49 -23.86
CA GLU A 61 11.29 -2.43 -24.94
C GLU A 61 12.56 -3.26 -24.66
N LEU A 62 13.14 -3.15 -23.47
CA LEU A 62 14.32 -3.93 -23.10
C LEU A 62 13.87 -5.30 -22.58
N PRO A 63 14.45 -6.40 -23.08
CA PRO A 63 14.19 -7.72 -22.50
C PRO A 63 14.82 -7.84 -21.12
N GLU A 64 14.01 -8.16 -20.13
CA GLU A 64 14.40 -8.24 -18.72
C GLU A 64 13.93 -9.56 -18.08
N LEU A 65 14.61 -9.98 -17.02
CA LEU A 65 14.20 -11.14 -16.22
C LEU A 65 13.08 -10.76 -15.24
N ASP A 66 12.50 -11.72 -14.52
CA ASP A 66 11.58 -11.44 -13.40
C ASP A 66 12.25 -10.51 -12.36
N GLU A 67 11.55 -9.42 -12.02
CA GLU A 67 11.98 -8.43 -11.04
C GLU A 67 10.93 -8.21 -9.95
N THR A 68 11.36 -7.69 -8.80
CA THR A 68 10.50 -7.51 -7.63
C THR A 68 10.65 -6.14 -7.00
N PHE A 69 9.56 -5.64 -6.43
CA PHE A 69 9.55 -4.55 -5.46
C PHE A 69 8.48 -4.82 -4.39
N GLN A 70 8.43 -4.00 -3.36
CA GLN A 70 7.48 -4.13 -2.26
C GLN A 70 6.60 -2.89 -2.14
N LEU A 71 5.35 -3.11 -1.70
CA LEU A 71 4.49 -2.07 -1.15
C LEU A 71 4.33 -2.32 0.35
N SER A 72 4.52 -1.28 1.16
CA SER A 72 4.38 -1.32 2.60
C SER A 72 3.35 -0.32 3.11
N LEU A 73 2.55 -0.73 4.08
CA LEU A 73 1.71 0.15 4.89
C LEU A 73 2.58 0.75 6.00
N VAL A 74 2.57 2.07 6.11
CA VAL A 74 3.46 2.85 7.00
C VAL A 74 2.73 3.27 8.27
N SER A 75 1.52 3.77 8.14
CA SER A 75 0.70 4.21 9.27
C SER A 75 -0.78 4.21 8.93
N VAL A 76 -1.62 4.32 9.95
CA VAL A 76 -3.07 4.44 9.80
C VAL A 76 -3.62 5.37 10.87
N TYR A 77 -4.58 6.22 10.50
CA TYR A 77 -5.24 7.16 11.42
C TYR A 77 -6.69 7.43 11.00
N PHE A 78 -7.51 7.93 11.92
CA PHE A 78 -8.83 8.45 11.56
C PHE A 78 -8.69 9.77 10.79
N THR A 79 -9.42 9.96 9.70
CA THR A 79 -9.33 11.19 8.90
C THR A 79 -9.87 12.43 9.63
N GLU A 80 -10.66 12.20 10.67
CA GLU A 80 -11.31 13.23 11.48
C GLU A 80 -10.71 13.22 12.90
N GLU A 81 -10.71 14.38 13.56
CA GLU A 81 -10.27 14.50 14.95
C GLU A 81 -10.99 13.51 15.85
N VAL A 82 -10.24 12.76 16.64
CA VAL A 82 -10.78 11.79 17.58
C VAL A 82 -11.09 12.52 18.88
N PRO A 83 -12.33 12.46 19.40
CA PRO A 83 -12.61 12.92 20.76
C PRO A 83 -11.67 12.23 21.74
N GLU A 84 -11.02 12.99 22.64
CA GLU A 84 -10.01 12.49 23.58
C GLU A 84 -10.49 11.32 24.45
N ASP A 85 -11.81 11.17 24.61
CA ASP A 85 -12.47 10.18 25.46
C ASP A 85 -12.84 8.86 24.74
N MET A 86 -12.47 8.65 23.47
CA MET A 86 -12.86 7.43 22.74
C MET A 86 -12.15 6.15 23.20
N GLY A 87 -11.06 6.22 23.96
CA GLY A 87 -10.48 5.10 24.70
C GLY A 87 -10.00 3.86 23.91
N ASP A 88 -10.13 3.79 22.58
CA ASP A 88 -9.90 2.56 21.79
C ASP A 88 -8.50 2.42 21.16
N GLY A 89 -7.63 3.44 21.31
CA GLY A 89 -6.27 3.41 20.78
C GLY A 89 -6.14 3.66 19.26
N GLY A 90 -7.24 4.02 18.60
CA GLY A 90 -7.28 4.35 17.17
C GLY A 90 -7.18 3.14 16.25
N PRO A 91 -7.28 3.34 14.92
CA PRO A 91 -6.97 2.27 13.98
C PRO A 91 -5.49 1.90 14.09
N GLN A 92 -5.18 0.63 13.84
CA GLN A 92 -3.83 0.10 13.92
C GLN A 92 -3.52 -0.77 12.70
N LEU A 93 -2.25 -0.83 12.32
CA LEU A 93 -1.80 -1.76 11.28
C LEU A 93 -1.92 -3.19 11.80
N GLY A 94 -2.31 -4.10 10.91
CA GLY A 94 -2.35 -5.54 11.21
C GLY A 94 -0.97 -6.18 11.13
N GLU A 95 -0.93 -7.52 11.26
CA GLU A 95 0.32 -8.30 11.18
C GLU A 95 0.97 -8.23 9.79
N ILE A 96 0.15 -8.18 8.73
CA ILE A 96 0.64 -8.12 7.35
C ILE A 96 0.57 -6.67 6.87
N THR A 97 1.74 -6.05 6.73
CA THR A 97 1.88 -4.67 6.25
C THR A 97 2.68 -4.56 4.97
N VAL A 98 3.28 -5.64 4.49
CA VAL A 98 4.12 -5.65 3.28
C VAL A 98 3.55 -6.64 2.28
N SER A 99 3.48 -6.23 1.02
CA SER A 99 3.20 -7.09 -0.13
C SER A 99 4.36 -7.01 -1.11
N GLU A 100 4.85 -8.17 -1.55
CA GLU A 100 5.77 -8.26 -2.68
C GLU A 100 4.98 -8.19 -3.99
N ILE A 101 5.53 -7.48 -4.97
CA ILE A 101 5.02 -7.38 -6.32
C ILE A 101 6.10 -7.91 -7.26
N VAL A 102 5.69 -8.81 -8.15
CA VAL A 102 6.55 -9.38 -9.19
C VAL A 102 6.16 -8.74 -10.52
N ILE A 103 7.14 -8.10 -11.16
CA ILE A 103 7.08 -7.73 -12.58
C ILE A 103 7.66 -8.92 -13.33
N ARG A 104 6.86 -9.50 -14.23
CA ARG A 104 7.27 -10.67 -14.99
C ARG A 104 8.19 -10.26 -16.13
N GLU A 105 9.10 -11.15 -16.47
CA GLU A 105 9.95 -11.05 -17.65
C GLU A 105 9.13 -10.67 -18.89
N ASN A 106 9.72 -9.81 -19.73
CA ASN A 106 9.20 -9.41 -21.02
C ASN A 106 10.20 -9.85 -22.11
N ASP A 107 9.68 -10.52 -23.14
CA ASP A 107 10.42 -10.96 -24.33
C ASP A 107 10.12 -10.04 -25.54
#